data_AF-A0A8E2DXM1-F1
#
_entry.id   AF-A0A8E2DXM1-F1
#
_cell.length_a   1.000
_cell.length_b   1.000
_cell.length_c   1.000
_cell.angle_alpha   90.00
_cell.angle_beta   90.00
_cell.angle_gamma   90.00
#
_symmetry.space_group_name_H-M   'P 1'
#
loop_
_entity.id
_entity.type
_entity.pdbx_description
1 polymer ?
#
loop_
_entity_poly.entity_id
_entity_poly.type
_entity_poly.pdbx_seq_one_letter_code
_entity_poly.pdbx_strand_id
1 'polypeptide(L)'
;MAPMMDHHHRSTTKHPQKAFKARHATKSALKERSKGKIENEERGMRRTPHQQIMSKMDRRNQAKQKRLMNHSEHLRATNVFAGREGAPRLVAVVPLCEDVSAAAAVRSLNISLDLEEEVPEVGWVRTSIDRFKQRVSYIVVKRDLLASLDACRTADFVIFVLSAKQEVDQHGELILRSIEGQGVSNTFAVVQGLDSIPPKKKPQTLSSLKSYIAYFLPTVEKVHSLDSRQESSNLVRSLCSTTPKGVHWREDRSWMFVEDVQFPGGKAAMTDHGTGEAIITGVVRGRALQADRLVQIGDWGDFQIEKITAAPLNTGKKGRDDTMVVDADEQNAILSEPGAEQDDLNSLAPEEAVMKDVDNYPVSIAPSERKGVLLDDHHYFSDEDEFSMAPRPKRLPKGTSQYQSAWYLDDVSDSGSDLEDIEDDEGDVTMNTPAHPADGVEGFTRAPTEVGPSEYPQSEMFLDPSPEDEGEAAALAAYRSRKTEGEEDLEFPDEIELRPNVLARERLARYRGLKSLRTSNWETNEDKPHEPSEWPRLLEIANFKRQSQQILREGLVGGVTAGTRVHVHLRAVPLSIQQAYNPSRPLCLFSLLRHEHKQTAVNYSISLSSDYPTPLKSKSELIVQCGHRRFVI
;
A
#
# COMPACT_ATOMS: atom_id res chain seq x y z
N MET A 1 19.93 24.16 -74.75
CA MET A 1 21.12 25.03 -74.79
C MET A 1 21.26 25.71 -73.43
N ALA A 2 22.31 25.40 -72.68
CA ALA A 2 22.88 26.33 -71.69
C ALA A 2 23.65 27.46 -72.45
N PRO A 3 24.31 28.46 -71.83
CA PRO A 3 24.50 28.85 -70.42
C PRO A 3 24.26 30.40 -70.24
N MET A 4 24.53 31.15 -69.15
CA MET A 4 25.71 31.25 -68.27
C MET A 4 25.39 31.86 -66.90
N MET A 5 26.08 31.32 -65.90
CA MET A 5 26.25 31.79 -64.53
C MET A 5 27.56 32.58 -64.42
N ASP A 6 27.60 33.59 -63.55
CA ASP A 6 28.84 34.27 -63.16
C ASP A 6 29.11 34.00 -61.66
N HIS A 7 30.23 33.36 -61.36
CA HIS A 7 30.65 32.94 -60.02
C HIS A 7 31.87 33.77 -59.57
N HIS A 8 31.72 34.54 -58.49
CA HIS A 8 32.84 35.23 -57.85
C HIS A 8 33.46 34.37 -56.74
N HIS A 9 34.70 33.92 -56.94
CA HIS A 9 35.52 33.27 -55.91
C HIS A 9 36.30 34.32 -55.11
N ARG A 10 36.17 34.33 -53.78
CA ARG A 10 37.15 34.97 -52.89
C ARG A 10 37.90 33.89 -52.12
N SER A 11 39.15 33.64 -52.50
CA SER A 11 40.06 32.74 -51.79
C SER A 11 40.58 33.42 -50.51
N THR A 12 40.24 32.86 -49.35
CA THR A 12 40.84 33.23 -48.06
C THR A 12 41.72 32.07 -47.61
N THR A 13 42.99 32.09 -48.04
CA THR A 13 44.03 31.17 -47.59
C THR A 13 44.58 31.64 -46.24
N LYS A 14 43.84 31.38 -45.15
CA LYS A 14 44.41 31.46 -43.80
C LYS A 14 45.25 30.21 -43.54
N HIS A 15 46.50 30.21 -43.99
CA HIS A 15 47.48 29.25 -43.49
C HIS A 15 47.96 29.72 -42.11
N PRO A 16 47.74 28.93 -41.03
CA PRO A 16 48.40 29.22 -39.76
C PRO A 16 49.90 29.10 -39.96
N GLN A 17 50.64 30.17 -39.70
CA GLN A 17 52.11 30.14 -39.73
C GLN A 17 52.61 29.09 -38.73
N LYS A 18 53.52 28.22 -39.17
CA LYS A 18 54.18 27.25 -38.28
C LYS A 18 54.91 28.01 -37.18
N ALA A 19 54.54 27.77 -35.92
CA ALA A 19 55.31 28.28 -34.79
C ALA A 19 56.73 27.71 -34.84
N PHE A 20 57.74 28.58 -34.77
CA PHE A 20 59.14 28.17 -34.70
C PHE A 20 59.35 27.31 -33.45
N LYS A 21 59.92 26.10 -33.62
CA LYS A 21 60.39 25.28 -32.50
C LYS A 21 61.66 25.90 -31.92
N ALA A 22 61.52 26.92 -31.09
CA ALA A 22 62.61 27.34 -30.22
C ALA A 22 62.85 26.23 -29.19
N ARG A 23 64.07 25.70 -29.14
CA ARG A 23 64.47 24.61 -28.23
C ARG A 23 64.44 25.00 -26.74
N HIS A 24 64.25 26.29 -26.44
CA HIS A 24 64.17 26.84 -25.09
C HIS A 24 62.93 27.73 -24.94
N ALA A 25 62.20 27.57 -23.84
CA ALA A 25 61.08 28.43 -23.48
C ALA A 25 61.59 29.86 -23.23
N THR A 26 60.93 30.87 -23.80
CA THR A 26 61.30 32.27 -23.61
C THR A 26 61.11 32.68 -22.14
N LYS A 27 61.92 33.65 -21.69
CA LYS A 27 61.89 34.15 -20.30
C LYS A 27 60.51 34.70 -19.90
N SER A 28 59.71 35.17 -20.85
CA SER A 28 58.31 35.57 -20.64
C SER A 28 57.40 34.39 -20.34
N ALA A 29 57.50 33.29 -21.10
CA ALA A 29 56.69 32.08 -20.90
C ALA A 29 56.98 31.39 -19.55
N LEU A 30 58.23 31.39 -19.10
CA LEU A 30 58.60 30.90 -17.76
C LEU A 30 58.10 31.83 -16.63
N LYS A 31 58.06 33.14 -16.88
CA LYS A 31 57.52 34.13 -15.92
C LYS A 31 55.99 34.07 -15.82
N GLU A 32 55.30 33.70 -16.89
CA GLU A 32 53.85 33.45 -16.87
C GLU A 32 53.48 32.12 -16.21
N ARG A 33 54.21 31.05 -16.50
CA ARG A 33 54.05 29.76 -15.81
C ARG A 33 54.31 29.86 -14.30
N SER A 34 55.34 30.60 -13.89
CA SER A 34 55.66 30.79 -12.46
C SER A 34 54.67 31.72 -11.74
N LYS A 35 53.91 32.54 -12.46
CA LYS A 35 52.81 33.34 -11.88
C LYS A 35 51.55 32.52 -11.59
N GLY A 36 51.54 31.21 -11.87
CA GLY A 36 50.43 30.30 -11.53
C GLY A 36 49.11 30.60 -12.25
N LYS A 37 49.11 31.54 -13.21
CA LYS A 37 47.91 31.93 -13.94
C LYS A 37 47.72 30.94 -15.08
N ILE A 38 46.83 29.97 -14.88
CA ILE A 38 46.37 29.07 -15.92
C ILE A 38 45.63 29.94 -16.94
N GLU A 39 46.17 30.08 -18.15
CA GLU A 39 45.45 30.68 -19.26
C GLU A 39 44.25 29.77 -19.59
N ASN A 40 43.06 30.18 -19.16
CA ASN A 40 41.83 29.68 -19.78
C ASN A 40 41.80 30.27 -21.20
N GLU A 41 42.19 29.46 -22.19
CA GLU A 41 42.34 29.87 -23.60
C GLU A 41 41.03 30.35 -24.28
N GLU A 42 39.89 30.39 -23.61
CA GLU A 42 38.65 30.90 -24.22
C GLU A 42 37.87 31.80 -23.27
N ARG A 43 38.24 33.10 -23.25
CA ARG A 43 37.31 34.14 -22.80
C ARG A 43 36.18 34.27 -23.82
N GLY A 44 34.98 33.82 -23.44
CA GLY A 44 33.72 34.39 -23.93
C GLY A 44 33.11 33.76 -25.19
N MET A 45 32.57 32.55 -25.05
CA MET A 45 31.33 32.16 -25.75
C MET A 45 30.63 31.12 -24.86
N ARG A 46 29.45 31.42 -24.32
CA ARG A 46 28.63 30.41 -23.62
C ARG A 46 28.16 29.39 -24.67
N ARG A 47 28.97 28.37 -24.94
CA ARG A 47 28.59 27.23 -25.77
C ARG A 47 27.53 26.42 -25.02
N THR A 48 26.44 26.06 -25.68
CA THR A 48 25.44 25.16 -25.10
C THR A 48 26.11 23.81 -24.75
N PRO A 49 25.61 23.02 -23.78
CA PRO A 49 26.22 21.76 -23.37
C PRO A 49 26.49 20.78 -24.54
N HIS A 50 25.74 20.91 -25.63
CA HIS A 50 25.89 20.12 -26.85
C HIS A 50 27.06 20.56 -27.75
N GLN A 51 27.49 21.83 -27.66
CA GLN A 51 28.60 22.39 -28.45
C GLN A 51 29.96 22.29 -27.73
N GLN A 52 30.00 21.81 -26.50
CA GLN A 52 31.24 21.48 -25.80
C GLN A 52 31.79 20.15 -26.34
N ILE A 53 32.59 20.24 -27.39
CA ILE A 53 33.35 19.09 -27.90
C ILE A 53 34.45 18.78 -26.88
N MET A 54 34.18 17.83 -25.98
CA MET A 54 35.15 17.33 -25.00
C MET A 54 36.41 16.82 -25.70
N SER A 55 37.59 17.26 -25.25
CA SER A 55 38.87 16.74 -25.71
C SER A 55 38.97 15.23 -25.49
N LYS A 56 39.80 14.53 -26.26
CA LYS A 56 40.10 13.11 -26.04
C LYS A 56 40.61 12.86 -24.60
N MET A 57 41.39 13.80 -24.06
CA MET A 57 41.87 13.74 -22.67
C MET A 57 40.73 13.91 -21.67
N ASP A 58 39.82 14.87 -21.91
CA ASP A 58 38.66 15.12 -21.03
C ASP A 58 37.70 13.94 -21.02
N ARG A 59 37.44 13.33 -22.18
CA ARG A 59 36.63 12.09 -22.27
C ARG A 59 37.26 10.96 -21.47
N ARG A 60 38.58 10.78 -21.55
CA ARG A 60 39.30 9.75 -20.79
C ARG A 60 39.27 10.04 -19.29
N ASN A 61 39.42 11.29 -18.88
CA ASN A 61 39.36 11.70 -17.48
C ASN A 61 37.95 11.54 -16.91
N GLN A 62 36.92 11.94 -17.65
CA GLN A 62 35.52 11.73 -17.27
C GLN A 62 35.19 10.24 -17.15
N ALA A 63 35.65 9.41 -18.09
CA ALA A 63 35.48 7.96 -18.00
C ALA A 63 36.21 7.37 -16.78
N LYS A 64 37.41 7.87 -16.46
CA LYS A 64 38.16 7.46 -15.26
C LYS A 64 37.43 7.88 -13.98
N GLN A 65 36.90 9.10 -13.91
CA GLN A 65 36.12 9.60 -12.77
C GLN A 65 34.86 8.77 -12.56
N LYS A 66 34.08 8.52 -13.62
CA LYS A 66 32.90 7.64 -13.58
C LYS A 66 33.26 6.23 -13.10
N ARG A 67 34.35 5.66 -13.61
CA ARG A 67 34.81 4.33 -13.18
C ARG A 67 35.19 4.30 -11.69
N LEU A 68 35.90 5.32 -11.22
CA LEU A 68 36.28 5.42 -9.80
C LEU A 68 35.06 5.62 -8.90
N MET A 69 34.10 6.44 -9.30
CA MET A 69 32.83 6.64 -8.60
C MET A 69 32.05 5.33 -8.49
N ASN A 70 31.77 4.67 -9.62
CA ASN A 70 31.05 3.39 -9.64
C ASN A 70 31.80 2.30 -8.85
N HIS A 71 33.14 2.28 -8.91
CA HIS A 71 33.93 1.34 -8.12
C HIS A 71 33.83 1.63 -6.62
N SER A 72 33.88 2.91 -6.21
CA SER A 72 33.70 3.30 -4.81
C SER A 72 32.30 2.99 -4.28
N GLU A 73 31.26 3.15 -5.09
CA GLU A 73 29.88 2.76 -4.75
C GLU A 73 29.75 1.25 -4.59
N HIS A 74 30.32 0.49 -5.53
CA HIS A 74 30.34 -0.97 -5.44
C HIS A 74 31.11 -1.48 -4.20
N LEU A 75 32.24 -0.85 -3.87
CA LEU A 75 32.99 -1.16 -2.65
C LEU A 75 32.19 -0.84 -1.39
N ARG A 76 31.48 0.30 -1.34
CA ARG A 76 30.60 0.63 -0.21
C ARG A 76 29.49 -0.40 -0.03
N ALA A 77 28.86 -0.84 -1.12
CA ALA A 77 27.82 -1.87 -1.09
C ALA A 77 28.35 -3.25 -0.65
N THR A 78 29.57 -3.60 -1.04
CA THR A 78 30.20 -4.90 -0.68
C THR A 78 30.83 -4.90 0.71
N ASN A 79 31.33 -3.75 1.19
CA ASN A 79 31.99 -3.62 2.50
C ASN A 79 31.08 -4.00 3.67
N VAL A 80 29.75 -3.82 3.54
CA VAL A 80 28.77 -4.21 4.57
C VAL A 80 28.85 -5.71 4.90
N PHE A 81 29.23 -6.54 3.92
CA PHE A 81 29.38 -7.99 4.04
C PHE A 81 30.82 -8.43 4.30
N ALA A 82 31.79 -7.51 4.22
CA ALA A 82 33.20 -7.83 4.29
C ALA A 82 33.72 -7.74 5.72
N GLY A 83 34.52 -8.73 6.13
CA GLY A 83 35.22 -8.73 7.41
C GLY A 83 34.68 -9.74 8.42
N ARG A 84 35.41 -9.89 9.53
CA ARG A 84 35.08 -10.85 10.60
C ARG A 84 33.84 -10.44 11.39
N GLU A 85 33.54 -9.15 11.46
CA GLU A 85 32.32 -8.59 12.07
C GLU A 85 31.30 -8.12 11.02
N GLY A 86 31.52 -8.47 9.75
CA GLY A 86 30.61 -8.15 8.66
C GLY A 86 29.24 -8.78 8.85
N ALA A 87 28.23 -8.13 8.28
CA ALA A 87 26.85 -8.56 8.41
C ALA A 87 26.57 -9.85 7.63
N PRO A 88 25.85 -10.83 8.22
CA PRO A 88 25.64 -12.14 7.61
C PRO A 88 24.70 -12.03 6.39
N ARG A 89 25.06 -12.67 5.28
CA ARG A 89 24.20 -12.77 4.10
C ARG A 89 22.99 -13.64 4.41
N LEU A 90 21.79 -13.10 4.23
CA LEU A 90 20.55 -13.81 4.57
C LEU A 90 20.08 -14.68 3.40
N VAL A 91 19.98 -15.98 3.61
CA VAL A 91 19.59 -16.97 2.61
C VAL A 91 18.33 -17.69 3.08
N ALA A 92 17.19 -17.38 2.47
CA ALA A 92 15.96 -18.12 2.72
C ALA A 92 15.93 -19.39 1.88
N VAL A 93 15.65 -20.53 2.52
CA VAL A 93 15.51 -21.82 1.85
C VAL A 93 14.04 -22.23 1.89
N VAL A 94 13.41 -22.26 0.71
CA VAL A 94 11.98 -22.52 0.54
C VAL A 94 11.79 -23.87 -0.16
N PRO A 95 11.18 -24.87 0.51
CA PRO A 95 10.82 -26.14 -0.12
C PRO A 95 9.54 -26.00 -0.93
N LEU A 96 9.55 -26.47 -2.18
CA LEU A 96 8.40 -26.40 -3.09
C LEU A 96 7.57 -27.70 -3.15
N CYS A 97 8.17 -28.82 -2.76
CA CYS A 97 7.54 -30.14 -2.75
C CYS A 97 7.43 -30.67 -1.31
N GLU A 98 6.53 -31.62 -1.07
CA GLU A 98 6.28 -32.22 0.25
C GLU A 98 7.42 -33.14 0.71
N ASP A 99 7.99 -33.89 -0.23
CA ASP A 99 9.12 -34.81 0.00
C ASP A 99 10.44 -34.11 0.36
N VAL A 100 10.51 -32.78 0.20
CA VAL A 100 11.76 -32.02 0.24
C VAL A 100 11.94 -31.34 1.58
N SER A 101 13.10 -31.55 2.19
CA SER A 101 13.46 -30.90 3.46
C SER A 101 14.45 -29.77 3.22
N ALA A 102 14.07 -28.56 3.64
CA ALA A 102 14.94 -27.39 3.64
C ALA A 102 16.14 -27.57 4.58
N ALA A 103 15.96 -28.24 5.73
CA ALA A 103 17.04 -28.55 6.65
C ALA A 103 18.07 -29.51 6.04
N ALA A 104 17.61 -30.54 5.32
CA ALA A 104 18.50 -31.43 4.57
C ALA A 104 19.28 -30.66 3.49
N ALA A 105 18.66 -29.65 2.86
CA ALA A 105 19.33 -28.84 1.85
C ALA A 105 20.51 -28.06 2.43
N VAL A 106 20.28 -27.40 3.57
CA VAL A 106 21.32 -26.64 4.28
C VAL A 106 22.41 -27.57 4.81
N ARG A 107 22.06 -28.75 5.36
CA ARG A 107 23.05 -29.76 5.77
C ARG A 107 23.96 -30.17 4.61
N SER A 108 23.40 -30.44 3.43
CA SER A 108 24.21 -30.79 2.24
C SER A 108 25.12 -29.64 1.79
N LEU A 109 24.68 -28.38 1.92
CA LEU A 109 25.52 -27.22 1.62
C LEU A 109 26.67 -27.07 2.64
N ASN A 110 26.39 -27.31 3.92
CA ASN A 110 27.37 -27.23 5.01
C ASN A 110 28.40 -28.37 4.93
N ILE A 111 27.96 -29.61 4.66
CA ILE A 111 28.83 -30.78 4.46
C ILE A 111 29.81 -30.53 3.32
N SER A 112 29.38 -29.88 2.24
CA SER A 112 30.28 -29.56 1.12
C SER A 112 31.42 -28.63 1.49
N LEU A 113 31.26 -27.85 2.56
CA LEU A 113 32.26 -26.95 3.14
C LEU A 113 32.99 -27.53 4.37
N ASP A 114 32.73 -28.79 4.72
CA ASP A 114 33.25 -29.45 5.92
C ASP A 114 32.84 -28.71 7.23
N LEU A 115 31.63 -28.14 7.25
CA LEU A 115 31.05 -27.46 8.41
C LEU A 115 30.04 -28.40 9.10
N GLU A 116 30.32 -28.78 10.34
CA GLU A 116 29.48 -29.65 11.17
C GLU A 116 28.62 -28.81 12.14
N GLU A 117 27.90 -27.83 11.63
CA GLU A 117 26.94 -27.07 12.44
C GLU A 117 25.57 -27.78 12.44
N GLU A 118 24.95 -27.90 13.63
CA GLU A 118 23.61 -28.44 13.77
C GLU A 118 22.59 -27.49 13.13
N VAL A 119 21.84 -28.01 12.16
CA VAL A 119 20.79 -27.26 11.44
C VAL A 119 19.42 -27.63 12.00
N PRO A 120 18.71 -26.69 12.66
CA PRO A 120 17.33 -26.85 13.09
C PRO A 120 16.40 -27.13 11.90
N GLU A 121 15.31 -27.84 12.16
CA GLU A 121 14.29 -28.09 11.14
C GLU A 121 13.49 -26.84 10.76
N VAL A 122 13.38 -25.88 11.68
CA VAL A 122 12.73 -24.58 11.49
C VAL A 122 13.50 -23.52 12.26
N GLY A 123 13.66 -22.34 11.66
CA GLY A 123 14.30 -21.20 12.29
C GLY A 123 15.46 -20.71 11.46
N TRP A 124 16.55 -20.30 12.11
CA TRP A 124 17.71 -19.76 11.43
C TRP A 124 19.02 -20.30 12.00
N VAL A 125 20.05 -20.35 11.17
CA VAL A 125 21.41 -20.77 11.54
C VAL A 125 22.41 -19.80 10.95
N ARG A 126 23.32 -19.31 11.77
CA ARG A 126 24.47 -18.53 11.31
C ARG A 126 25.68 -19.42 11.17
N THR A 127 26.19 -19.49 9.95
CA THR A 127 27.37 -20.26 9.58
C THR A 127 28.48 -19.33 9.10
N SER A 128 29.68 -19.48 9.67
CA SER A 128 30.88 -18.75 9.23
C SER A 128 31.63 -19.57 8.18
N ILE A 129 31.76 -19.03 6.97
CA ILE A 129 32.47 -19.71 5.89
C ILE A 129 33.88 -19.14 5.77
N ASP A 130 34.82 -19.78 6.46
CA ASP A 130 36.21 -19.32 6.57
C ASP A 130 36.92 -19.26 5.21
N ARG A 131 36.59 -20.18 4.29
CA ARG A 131 37.16 -20.20 2.92
C ARG A 131 36.93 -18.90 2.16
N PHE A 132 35.77 -18.25 2.37
CA PHE A 132 35.40 -16.99 1.71
C PHE A 132 35.45 -15.79 2.64
N LYS A 133 35.80 -15.98 3.93
CA LYS A 133 35.83 -14.95 4.98
C LYS A 133 34.51 -14.16 5.09
N GLN A 134 33.39 -14.87 4.94
CA GLN A 134 32.05 -14.29 4.99
C GLN A 134 31.14 -15.11 5.90
N ARG A 135 30.13 -14.44 6.46
CA ARG A 135 29.08 -15.07 7.28
C ARG A 135 27.82 -15.21 6.45
N VAL A 136 27.17 -16.36 6.55
CA VAL A 136 25.88 -16.65 5.94
C VAL A 136 24.90 -17.02 7.04
N SER A 137 23.68 -16.51 6.96
CA SER A 137 22.58 -16.91 7.84
C SER A 137 21.52 -17.58 6.99
N TYR A 138 21.31 -18.87 7.22
CA TYR A 138 20.28 -19.66 6.56
C TYR A 138 18.98 -19.55 7.34
N ILE A 139 17.90 -19.15 6.68
CA ILE A 139 16.54 -19.16 7.22
C ILE A 139 15.85 -20.40 6.65
N VAL A 140 15.60 -21.38 7.52
CA VAL A 140 14.97 -22.65 7.18
C VAL A 140 13.48 -22.53 7.48
N VAL A 141 12.68 -22.55 6.42
CA VAL A 141 11.22 -22.41 6.50
C VAL A 141 10.56 -23.75 6.22
N LYS A 142 9.47 -24.03 6.94
CA LYS A 142 8.52 -25.09 6.57
C LYS A 142 7.72 -24.67 5.34
N ARG A 143 7.04 -25.62 4.70
CA ARG A 143 6.09 -25.40 3.60
C ARG A 143 4.82 -24.71 4.11
N ASP A 144 4.95 -23.48 4.58
CA ASP A 144 3.88 -22.58 4.99
C ASP A 144 4.01 -21.27 4.19
N LEU A 145 2.89 -20.77 3.69
CA LEU A 145 2.84 -19.61 2.80
C LEU A 145 3.36 -18.35 3.49
N LEU A 146 2.79 -18.01 4.65
CA LEU A 146 3.11 -16.76 5.34
C LEU A 146 4.54 -16.77 5.86
N ALA A 147 4.99 -17.88 6.44
CA ALA A 147 6.37 -18.02 6.88
C ALA A 147 7.38 -17.93 5.71
N SER A 148 7.01 -18.45 4.53
CA SER A 148 7.86 -18.35 3.33
C SER A 148 7.93 -16.91 2.81
N LEU A 149 6.81 -16.19 2.79
CA LEU A 149 6.78 -14.77 2.43
C LEU A 149 7.59 -13.92 3.43
N ASP A 150 7.50 -14.24 4.73
CA ASP A 150 8.21 -13.53 5.79
C ASP A 150 9.72 -13.80 5.81
N ALA A 151 10.14 -14.99 5.38
CA ALA A 151 11.55 -15.27 5.13
C ALA A 151 12.04 -14.55 3.86
N CYS A 152 11.29 -14.65 2.76
CA CYS A 152 11.68 -14.06 1.47
C CYS A 152 11.77 -12.53 1.52
N ARG A 153 10.90 -11.84 2.28
CA ARG A 153 10.98 -10.39 2.43
C ARG A 153 12.28 -9.91 3.08
N THR A 154 12.86 -10.71 3.98
CA THR A 154 14.14 -10.39 4.66
C THR A 154 15.36 -10.97 3.97
N ALA A 155 15.19 -11.91 3.05
CA ALA A 155 16.31 -12.62 2.44
C ALA A 155 17.04 -11.79 1.38
N ASP A 156 18.37 -11.85 1.40
CA ASP A 156 19.22 -11.35 0.32
C ASP A 156 19.22 -12.33 -0.86
N PHE A 157 19.16 -13.63 -0.55
CA PHE A 157 19.10 -14.72 -1.50
C PHE A 157 17.96 -15.68 -1.18
N VAL A 158 17.24 -16.12 -2.19
CA VAL A 158 16.19 -17.13 -2.05
C VAL A 158 16.63 -18.39 -2.78
N ILE A 159 16.65 -19.52 -2.08
CA ILE A 159 16.93 -20.84 -2.62
C ILE A 159 15.62 -21.62 -2.69
N PHE A 160 15.18 -21.92 -3.90
CA PHE A 160 14.06 -22.82 -4.14
C PHE A 160 14.55 -24.25 -4.20
N VAL A 161 14.00 -25.10 -3.34
CA VAL A 161 14.34 -26.52 -3.29
C VAL A 161 13.25 -27.33 -3.98
N LEU A 162 13.63 -28.01 -5.05
CA LEU A 162 12.80 -28.87 -5.87
C LEU A 162 13.10 -30.36 -5.61
N SER A 163 12.07 -31.19 -5.78
CA SER A 163 12.20 -32.64 -5.82
C SER A 163 12.53 -33.10 -7.24
N ALA A 164 13.35 -34.14 -7.35
CA ALA A 164 13.52 -34.86 -8.62
C ALA A 164 12.44 -35.94 -8.82
N LYS A 165 11.71 -36.34 -7.77
CA LYS A 165 10.73 -37.44 -7.80
C LYS A 165 9.30 -36.96 -7.99
N GLN A 166 8.93 -35.92 -7.24
CA GLN A 166 7.58 -35.36 -7.21
C GLN A 166 7.59 -34.04 -7.99
N GLU A 167 6.51 -33.79 -8.73
CA GLU A 167 6.29 -32.50 -9.37
C GLU A 167 5.90 -31.43 -8.33
N VAL A 168 5.86 -30.17 -8.73
CA VAL A 168 5.48 -29.08 -7.84
C VAL A 168 3.95 -29.04 -7.76
N ASP A 169 3.41 -29.18 -6.55
CA ASP A 169 1.95 -29.15 -6.34
C ASP A 169 1.40 -27.72 -6.44
N GLN A 170 0.07 -27.59 -6.49
CA GLN A 170 -0.63 -26.29 -6.53
C GLN A 170 -0.24 -25.34 -5.39
N HIS A 171 0.02 -25.85 -4.19
CA HIS A 171 0.48 -25.03 -3.06
C HIS A 171 1.91 -24.52 -3.26
N GLY A 172 2.80 -25.32 -3.86
CA GLY A 172 4.15 -24.89 -4.21
C GLY A 172 4.14 -23.82 -5.30
N GLU A 173 3.24 -23.95 -6.26
CA GLU A 173 2.98 -22.93 -7.28
C GLU A 173 2.42 -21.63 -6.67
N LEU A 174 1.49 -21.74 -5.73
CA LEU A 174 0.94 -20.59 -5.01
C LEU A 174 2.04 -19.84 -4.23
N ILE A 175 2.95 -20.57 -3.56
CA ILE A 175 4.11 -19.99 -2.89
C ILE A 175 5.00 -19.25 -3.90
N LEU A 176 5.31 -19.86 -5.04
CA LEU A 176 6.14 -19.23 -6.08
C LEU A 176 5.53 -17.94 -6.60
N ARG A 177 4.25 -17.96 -6.98
CA ARG A 177 3.53 -16.79 -7.49
C ARG A 177 3.42 -15.69 -6.44
N SER A 178 3.17 -16.05 -5.19
CA SER A 178 3.08 -15.09 -4.08
C SER A 178 4.43 -14.42 -3.80
N ILE A 179 5.52 -15.20 -3.83
CA ILE A 179 6.88 -14.70 -3.66
C ILE A 179 7.28 -13.79 -4.85
N GLU A 180 6.91 -14.17 -6.08
CA GLU A 180 7.13 -13.35 -7.27
C GLU A 180 6.38 -12.01 -7.18
N GLY A 181 5.09 -12.04 -6.81
CA GLY A 181 4.27 -10.84 -6.66
C GLY A 181 4.74 -9.87 -5.58
N GLN A 182 5.37 -10.37 -4.51
CA GLN A 182 5.99 -9.54 -3.48
C GLN A 182 7.30 -8.87 -3.96
N GLY A 183 7.96 -9.47 -4.95
CA GLY A 183 9.27 -9.08 -5.45
C GLY A 183 10.40 -9.86 -4.77
N VAL A 184 11.18 -10.58 -5.59
CA VAL A 184 12.34 -11.36 -5.16
C VAL A 184 13.65 -10.66 -5.43
N SER A 185 14.64 -10.95 -4.58
CA SER A 185 16.04 -10.61 -4.80
C SER A 185 16.73 -11.65 -5.69
N ASN A 186 17.99 -11.99 -5.42
CA ASN A 186 18.72 -13.00 -6.18
C ASN A 186 18.19 -14.40 -5.85
N THR A 187 17.71 -15.10 -6.87
CA THR A 187 17.14 -16.45 -6.74
C THR A 187 18.11 -17.51 -7.23
N PHE A 188 18.14 -18.66 -6.53
CA PHE A 188 18.84 -19.87 -6.95
C PHE A 188 17.88 -21.05 -6.88
N ALA A 189 17.97 -21.94 -7.86
CA ALA A 189 17.21 -23.17 -7.88
C ALA A 189 18.10 -24.37 -7.58
N VAL A 190 17.58 -25.25 -6.74
CA VAL A 190 18.31 -26.38 -6.20
C VAL A 190 17.44 -27.64 -6.25
N VAL A 191 18.03 -28.79 -6.57
CA VAL A 191 17.32 -30.07 -6.66
C VAL A 191 17.88 -31.07 -5.65
N GLN A 192 16.97 -31.75 -4.96
CA GLN A 192 17.24 -32.89 -4.09
C GLN A 192 16.76 -34.21 -4.69
N GLY A 193 17.43 -35.30 -4.33
CA GLY A 193 17.00 -36.65 -4.67
C GLY A 193 17.32 -37.06 -6.11
N LEU A 194 18.29 -36.42 -6.75
CA LEU A 194 18.73 -36.74 -8.11
C LEU A 194 19.41 -38.12 -8.15
N ASP A 195 20.02 -38.56 -7.05
CA ASP A 195 20.63 -39.89 -6.92
C ASP A 195 19.65 -41.06 -6.91
N SER A 196 18.38 -40.80 -6.60
CA SER A 196 17.33 -41.82 -6.71
C SER A 196 16.95 -42.15 -8.15
N ILE A 197 17.37 -41.32 -9.11
CA ILE A 197 17.05 -41.44 -10.53
C ILE A 197 18.24 -42.06 -11.28
N PRO A 198 18.00 -42.96 -12.25
CA PRO A 198 19.07 -43.53 -13.05
C PRO A 198 19.88 -42.44 -13.78
N PRO A 199 21.22 -42.59 -13.88
CA PRO A 199 22.12 -41.53 -14.36
C PRO A 199 21.82 -41.03 -15.77
N LYS A 200 21.20 -41.87 -16.62
CA LYS A 200 20.79 -41.49 -17.98
C LYS A 200 19.63 -40.48 -18.01
N LYS A 201 18.73 -40.52 -17.02
CA LYS A 201 17.56 -39.62 -16.96
C LYS A 201 17.84 -38.31 -16.21
N LYS A 202 18.90 -38.26 -15.39
CA LYS A 202 19.32 -37.06 -14.64
C LYS A 202 19.38 -35.78 -15.48
N PRO A 203 20.06 -35.72 -16.65
CA PRO A 203 20.13 -34.47 -17.43
C PRO A 203 18.78 -34.07 -18.03
N GLN A 204 17.94 -35.04 -18.39
CA GLN A 204 16.60 -34.77 -18.90
C GLN A 204 15.71 -34.14 -17.82
N THR A 205 15.69 -34.73 -16.62
CA THR A 205 14.95 -34.18 -15.47
C THR A 205 15.43 -32.78 -15.10
N LEU A 206 16.74 -32.52 -15.08
CA LEU A 206 17.29 -31.19 -14.82
C LEU A 206 16.87 -30.16 -15.89
N SER A 207 16.81 -30.57 -17.16
CA SER A 207 16.33 -29.70 -18.23
C SER A 207 14.85 -29.37 -18.09
N SER A 208 14.02 -30.35 -17.72
CA SER A 208 12.59 -30.17 -17.46
C SER A 208 12.33 -29.24 -16.27
N LEU A 209 13.04 -29.45 -15.16
CA LEU A 209 12.94 -28.58 -13.97
C LEU A 209 13.43 -27.16 -14.27
N LYS A 210 14.47 -27.02 -15.09
CA LYS A 210 14.93 -25.72 -15.56
C LYS A 210 13.85 -25.01 -16.39
N SER A 211 13.19 -25.71 -17.33
CA SER A 211 12.11 -25.09 -18.12
C SER A 211 10.93 -24.68 -17.25
N TYR A 212 10.60 -25.47 -16.22
CA TYR A 212 9.54 -25.13 -15.27
C TYR A 212 9.88 -23.86 -14.46
N ILE A 213 11.07 -23.80 -13.86
CA ILE A 213 11.47 -22.61 -13.09
C ILE A 213 11.62 -21.39 -13.99
N ALA A 214 12.14 -21.55 -15.22
CA ALA A 214 12.34 -20.43 -16.13
C ALA A 214 11.02 -19.76 -16.56
N TYR A 215 9.89 -20.47 -16.47
CA TYR A 215 8.56 -19.89 -16.69
C TYR A 215 8.23 -18.83 -15.64
N PHE A 216 8.49 -19.10 -14.36
CA PHE A 216 8.23 -18.17 -13.25
C PHE A 216 9.39 -17.18 -13.02
N LEU A 217 10.63 -17.65 -13.15
CA LEU A 217 11.84 -16.92 -12.79
C LEU A 217 12.87 -16.99 -13.92
N PRO A 218 12.75 -16.12 -14.94
CA PRO A 218 13.70 -16.07 -16.05
C PRO A 218 15.14 -15.75 -15.63
N THR A 219 15.33 -15.20 -14.43
CA THR A 219 16.65 -14.88 -13.86
C THR A 219 17.47 -16.11 -13.49
N VAL A 220 16.84 -17.29 -13.35
CA VAL A 220 17.53 -18.52 -12.94
C VAL A 220 18.11 -19.22 -14.18
N GLU A 221 19.42 -19.06 -14.39
CA GLU A 221 20.11 -19.64 -15.56
C GLU A 221 20.38 -21.15 -15.42
N LYS A 222 20.62 -21.63 -14.19
CA LYS A 222 20.99 -23.02 -13.91
C LYS A 222 20.35 -23.52 -12.61
N VAL A 223 19.89 -24.78 -12.66
CA VAL A 223 19.46 -25.55 -11.50
C VAL A 223 20.65 -26.35 -10.97
N HIS A 224 20.95 -26.21 -9.67
CA HIS A 224 22.08 -26.88 -9.02
C HIS A 224 21.63 -28.18 -8.33
N SER A 225 22.41 -29.24 -8.42
CA SER A 225 22.18 -30.47 -7.63
C SER A 225 22.85 -30.38 -6.26
N LEU A 226 22.15 -30.78 -5.19
CA LEU A 226 22.76 -30.87 -3.84
C LEU A 226 23.57 -32.15 -3.65
N ASP A 227 23.24 -33.20 -4.39
CA ASP A 227 23.91 -34.50 -4.31
C ASP A 227 25.38 -34.39 -4.77
N SER A 228 25.68 -33.46 -5.68
CA SER A 228 27.04 -33.16 -6.10
C SER A 228 27.72 -32.17 -5.15
N ARG A 229 28.75 -32.63 -4.45
CA ARG A 229 29.62 -31.79 -3.60
C ARG A 229 30.25 -30.62 -4.35
N GLN A 230 30.59 -30.82 -5.62
CA GLN A 230 31.19 -29.77 -6.45
C GLN A 230 30.18 -28.68 -6.81
N GLU A 231 28.94 -29.05 -7.14
CA GLU A 231 27.90 -28.08 -7.51
C GLU A 231 27.41 -27.26 -6.31
N SER A 232 27.27 -27.89 -5.14
CA SER A 232 26.96 -27.22 -3.88
C SER A 232 28.07 -26.25 -3.45
N SER A 233 29.35 -26.64 -3.55
CA SER A 233 30.48 -25.72 -3.31
C SER A 233 30.48 -24.53 -4.28
N ASN A 234 30.12 -24.76 -5.54
CA ASN A 234 29.97 -23.69 -6.54
C ASN A 234 28.80 -22.76 -6.20
N LEU A 235 27.66 -23.30 -5.75
CA LEU A 235 26.52 -22.51 -5.29
C LEU A 235 26.91 -21.62 -4.10
N VAL A 236 27.59 -22.18 -3.10
CA VAL A 236 28.02 -21.39 -1.93
C VAL A 236 29.04 -20.31 -2.32
N ARG A 237 29.95 -20.60 -3.26
CA ARG A 237 30.82 -19.56 -3.82
C ARG A 237 29.99 -18.44 -4.45
N SER A 238 28.99 -18.78 -5.27
CA SER A 238 28.11 -17.80 -5.89
C SER A 238 27.33 -16.98 -4.86
N LEU A 239 26.81 -17.59 -3.80
CA LEU A 239 26.15 -16.88 -2.68
C LEU A 239 27.09 -15.87 -2.01
N CYS A 240 28.37 -16.24 -1.84
CA CYS A 240 29.37 -15.37 -1.21
C CYS A 240 29.89 -14.26 -2.14
N SER A 241 30.07 -14.54 -3.43
CA SER A 241 30.68 -13.59 -4.37
C SER A 241 29.67 -12.63 -4.99
N THR A 242 28.42 -13.04 -5.16
CA THR A 242 27.41 -12.20 -5.80
C THR A 242 26.96 -11.08 -4.88
N THR A 243 26.79 -9.87 -5.43
CA THR A 243 26.15 -8.77 -4.70
C THR A 243 24.64 -8.98 -4.75
N PRO A 244 23.94 -9.01 -3.61
CA PRO A 244 22.49 -9.10 -3.61
C PRO A 244 21.90 -7.88 -4.29
N LYS A 245 20.92 -8.09 -5.17
CA LYS A 245 20.05 -7.02 -5.66
C LYS A 245 18.92 -6.90 -4.64
N GLY A 246 18.79 -5.77 -3.96
CA GLY A 246 17.68 -5.57 -3.05
C GLY A 246 16.41 -5.14 -3.79
N VAL A 247 15.30 -5.27 -3.08
CA VAL A 247 13.99 -4.84 -3.54
C VAL A 247 13.82 -3.36 -3.20
N HIS A 248 13.31 -2.55 -4.13
CA HIS A 248 13.23 -1.09 -3.96
C HIS A 248 12.56 -0.66 -2.64
N TRP A 249 11.38 -1.20 -2.32
CA TRP A 249 10.66 -0.85 -1.10
C TRP A 249 11.40 -1.27 0.19
N ARG A 250 12.29 -2.27 0.10
CA ARG A 250 13.13 -2.74 1.21
C ARG A 250 14.39 -1.89 1.36
N GLU A 251 15.07 -1.56 0.25
CA GLU A 251 16.30 -0.75 0.27
C GLU A 251 16.04 0.71 0.63
N ASP A 252 14.82 1.21 0.36
CA ASP A 252 14.41 2.56 0.73
C ASP A 252 14.19 2.76 2.23
N ARG A 253 14.11 1.67 3.00
CA ARG A 253 13.93 1.69 4.46
C ARG A 253 15.15 1.08 5.16
N SER A 254 15.27 1.34 6.45
CA SER A 254 16.16 0.53 7.29
C SER A 254 15.39 -0.69 7.78
N TRP A 255 16.04 -1.84 7.77
CA TRP A 255 15.44 -3.10 8.18
C TRP A 255 16.47 -3.97 8.85
N MET A 256 16.01 -4.93 9.63
CA MET A 256 16.86 -5.94 10.26
C MET A 256 16.11 -7.25 10.37
N PHE A 257 16.87 -8.34 10.22
CA PHE A 257 16.41 -9.66 10.61
C PHE A 257 16.57 -9.81 12.12
N VAL A 258 15.52 -10.26 12.79
CA VAL A 258 15.52 -10.44 14.25
C VAL A 258 16.11 -11.80 14.57
N GLU A 259 17.22 -11.79 15.31
CA GLU A 259 17.95 -13.01 15.68
C GLU A 259 17.45 -13.58 17.01
N ASP A 260 17.41 -12.73 18.02
CA ASP A 260 16.96 -13.07 19.36
C ASP A 260 16.10 -11.93 19.93
N VAL A 261 15.07 -12.31 20.68
CA VAL A 261 14.17 -11.38 21.37
C VAL A 261 14.22 -11.69 22.85
N GLN A 262 14.62 -10.69 23.63
CA GLN A 262 14.73 -10.79 25.08
C GLN A 262 13.66 -9.91 25.73
N PHE A 263 12.92 -10.50 26.66
CA PHE A 263 11.92 -9.81 27.47
C PHE A 263 12.45 -9.67 28.89
N PRO A 264 13.08 -8.53 29.25
CA PRO A 264 13.68 -8.32 30.57
C PRO A 264 12.67 -8.39 31.73
N GLY A 265 11.39 -8.15 31.48
CA GLY A 265 10.32 -8.24 32.50
C GLY A 265 9.93 -9.66 32.94
N GLY A 266 10.50 -10.71 32.34
CA GLY A 266 10.06 -12.10 32.57
C GLY A 266 8.58 -12.31 32.22
N LYS A 267 8.04 -13.50 32.48
CA LYS A 267 6.59 -13.78 32.38
C LYS A 267 5.85 -13.29 33.64
N ALA A 268 6.03 -12.02 34.00
CA ALA A 268 5.40 -11.47 35.20
C ALA A 268 3.89 -11.29 35.02
N ALA A 269 3.16 -11.54 36.11
CA ALA A 269 1.75 -11.91 36.15
C ALA A 269 0.74 -10.84 35.67
N MET A 270 -0.22 -11.33 34.88
CA MET A 270 -1.66 -11.01 34.91
C MET A 270 -2.08 -9.54 35.07
N THR A 271 -1.98 -8.79 33.99
CA THR A 271 -3.03 -7.83 33.58
C THR A 271 -3.08 -7.83 32.06
N ASP A 272 -4.27 -7.98 31.47
CA ASP A 272 -4.49 -8.10 30.01
C ASP A 272 -4.03 -6.85 29.21
N HIS A 273 -3.75 -5.75 29.92
CA HIS A 273 -3.26 -4.47 29.38
C HIS A 273 -1.84 -4.10 29.85
N GLY A 274 -1.09 -5.05 30.43
CA GLY A 274 0.29 -4.78 30.84
C GLY A 274 1.18 -4.53 29.63
N THR A 275 1.96 -3.46 29.68
CA THR A 275 2.99 -3.13 28.68
C THR A 275 4.38 -3.40 29.27
N GLY A 276 5.27 -3.96 28.46
CA GLY A 276 6.64 -4.29 28.83
C GLY A 276 7.67 -3.72 27.87
N GLU A 277 8.94 -3.75 28.26
CA GLU A 277 10.06 -3.46 27.37
C GLU A 277 10.48 -4.76 26.65
N ALA A 278 10.79 -4.68 25.35
CA ALA A 278 11.33 -5.79 24.59
C ALA A 278 12.64 -5.38 23.92
N ILE A 279 13.66 -6.23 24.03
CA ILE A 279 14.98 -6.04 23.45
C ILE A 279 15.11 -6.94 22.23
N ILE A 280 15.26 -6.33 21.06
CA ILE A 280 15.41 -7.04 19.80
C ILE A 280 16.86 -6.96 19.33
N THR A 281 17.46 -8.11 19.08
CA THR A 281 18.80 -8.19 18.49
C THR A 281 18.75 -8.41 16.99
N GLY A 282 19.64 -7.75 16.27
CA GLY A 282 19.86 -8.05 14.85
C GLY A 282 20.88 -7.11 14.22
N VAL A 283 21.04 -7.24 12.91
CA VAL A 283 22.00 -6.44 12.14
C VAL A 283 21.26 -5.49 11.22
N VAL A 284 21.57 -4.18 11.31
CA VAL A 284 20.94 -3.14 10.51
C VAL A 284 21.33 -3.27 9.04
N ARG A 285 20.34 -3.20 8.15
CA ARG A 285 20.46 -3.30 6.70
C ARG A 285 19.65 -2.20 6.01
N GLY A 286 19.96 -1.97 4.73
CA GLY A 286 19.33 -0.90 3.94
C GLY A 286 19.88 0.46 4.34
N ARG A 287 18.99 1.37 4.72
CA ARG A 287 19.36 2.70 5.20
C ARG A 287 19.82 2.69 6.66
N ALA A 288 20.33 3.81 7.13
CA ALA A 288 20.70 3.97 8.52
C ALA A 288 19.44 3.94 9.42
N LEU A 289 19.54 3.27 10.57
CA LEU A 289 18.43 3.15 11.52
C LEU A 289 18.39 4.40 12.41
N GLN A 290 17.27 5.13 12.39
CA GLN A 290 17.04 6.32 13.19
C GLN A 290 16.18 5.96 14.41
N ALA A 291 16.56 6.43 15.61
CA ALA A 291 15.79 6.19 16.84
C ALA A 291 14.47 6.99 16.92
N ASP A 292 14.39 8.13 16.20
CA ASP A 292 13.21 8.99 16.17
C ASP A 292 12.02 8.38 15.42
N ARG A 293 12.30 7.41 14.53
CA ARG A 293 11.29 6.80 13.66
C ARG A 293 10.62 5.64 14.35
N LEU A 294 9.34 5.44 14.02
CA LEU A 294 8.61 4.24 14.42
C LEU A 294 9.18 3.01 13.73
N VAL A 295 8.92 1.86 14.34
CA VAL A 295 9.38 0.57 13.89
C VAL A 295 8.21 -0.39 13.83
N GLN A 296 8.07 -1.09 12.70
CA GLN A 296 7.15 -2.20 12.57
C GLN A 296 7.87 -3.53 12.73
N ILE A 297 7.29 -4.41 13.54
CA ILE A 297 7.82 -5.76 13.78
C ILE A 297 6.81 -6.77 13.29
N GLY A 298 7.17 -7.52 12.24
CA GLY A 298 6.34 -8.57 11.64
C GLY A 298 4.83 -8.30 11.71
N ASP A 299 4.12 -9.20 12.38
CA ASP A 299 2.67 -9.12 12.64
C ASP A 299 2.35 -8.54 14.04
N TRP A 300 3.33 -7.98 14.75
CA TRP A 300 3.14 -7.38 16.09
C TRP A 300 2.60 -5.96 16.03
N GLY A 301 2.81 -5.27 14.90
CA GLY A 301 2.40 -3.88 14.71
C GLY A 301 3.56 -2.89 14.83
N ASP A 302 3.20 -1.63 15.05
CA ASP A 302 4.12 -0.48 15.08
C ASP A 302 4.44 -0.08 16.53
N PHE A 303 5.71 0.19 16.81
CA PHE A 303 6.24 0.52 18.14
C PHE A 303 7.24 1.67 18.08
N GLN A 304 7.38 2.38 19.20
CA GLN A 304 8.40 3.40 19.41
C GLN A 304 9.69 2.78 19.95
N ILE A 305 10.83 3.26 19.46
CA ILE A 305 12.15 2.93 19.98
C ILE A 305 12.42 3.77 21.24
N GLU A 306 12.89 3.13 22.31
CA GLU A 306 13.38 3.80 23.51
C GLU A 306 14.87 4.14 23.39
N LYS A 307 15.70 3.18 22.99
CA LYS A 307 17.15 3.35 22.77
C LYS A 307 17.70 2.29 21.84
N ILE A 308 18.81 2.60 21.17
CA ILE A 308 19.57 1.65 20.35
C ILE A 308 20.96 1.49 20.96
N THR A 309 21.31 0.27 21.37
CA THR A 309 22.64 -0.07 21.91
C THR A 309 23.41 -0.98 20.96
N ALA A 310 24.74 -0.89 20.98
CA ALA A 310 25.61 -1.76 20.19
C ALA A 310 25.64 -3.17 20.79
N ALA A 311 25.58 -4.19 19.94
CA ALA A 311 25.55 -5.59 20.36
C ALA A 311 26.69 -6.39 19.70
N PRO A 312 27.98 -6.09 19.96
CA PRO A 312 29.08 -6.81 19.30
C PRO A 312 29.01 -8.31 19.61
N LEU A 313 29.29 -9.13 18.60
CA LEU A 313 29.32 -10.59 18.77
C LEU A 313 30.54 -10.97 19.61
N ASN A 314 30.30 -11.69 20.69
CA ASN A 314 31.35 -12.17 21.58
C ASN A 314 32.13 -13.32 20.91
N THR A 315 33.01 -13.01 19.94
CA THR A 315 33.91 -14.01 19.39
C THR A 315 35.04 -14.20 20.39
N GLY A 316 34.88 -15.19 21.27
CA GLY A 316 35.85 -15.49 22.32
C GLY A 316 37.28 -15.55 21.78
N LYS A 317 38.11 -14.59 22.19
CA LYS A 317 39.56 -14.75 22.13
C LYS A 317 39.95 -15.81 23.16
N LYS A 318 39.94 -17.09 22.77
CA LYS A 318 40.76 -18.10 23.46
C LYS A 318 42.22 -17.85 23.07
N GLY A 319 42.86 -16.93 23.78
CA GLY A 319 44.24 -16.54 23.54
C GLY A 319 44.82 -15.74 24.70
N ARG A 320 45.07 -16.44 25.81
CA ARG A 320 46.16 -16.25 26.78
C ARG A 320 46.66 -14.81 26.99
N ASP A 321 46.10 -14.08 27.94
CA ASP A 321 46.75 -13.77 29.23
C ASP A 321 45.78 -13.00 30.16
N ASP A 322 46.02 -13.10 31.45
CA ASP A 322 45.15 -12.79 32.59
C ASP A 322 45.10 -11.29 32.95
N THR A 323 44.06 -10.57 32.53
CA THR A 323 43.62 -9.28 33.13
C THR A 323 42.13 -9.04 32.84
N MET A 324 41.27 -9.60 33.67
CA MET A 324 39.81 -9.58 33.50
C MET A 324 39.15 -8.47 34.32
N VAL A 325 39.14 -7.21 33.86
CA VAL A 325 38.11 -6.17 34.19
C VAL A 325 38.14 -5.01 33.16
N VAL A 326 37.80 -5.25 31.89
CA VAL A 326 37.33 -4.21 30.94
C VAL A 326 36.46 -4.95 29.90
N ASP A 327 35.42 -4.31 29.35
CA ASP A 327 34.56 -4.80 28.23
C ASP A 327 33.14 -5.31 28.59
N ALA A 328 32.59 -4.97 29.75
CA ALA A 328 31.13 -5.03 29.94
C ALA A 328 30.41 -3.75 29.43
N ASP A 329 31.13 -2.62 29.36
CA ASP A 329 30.57 -1.32 28.95
C ASP A 329 30.45 -1.15 27.43
N GLU A 330 31.22 -1.89 26.61
CA GLU A 330 31.10 -1.85 25.14
C GLU A 330 29.87 -2.59 24.60
N GLN A 331 29.34 -3.55 25.37
CA GLN A 331 28.18 -4.38 24.99
C GLN A 331 26.83 -3.66 25.17
N ASN A 332 26.84 -2.45 25.73
CA ASN A 332 25.66 -1.60 25.90
C ASN A 332 25.96 -0.14 25.53
N ALA A 333 26.97 0.10 24.69
CA ALA A 333 27.27 1.44 24.21
C ALA A 333 26.05 1.99 23.44
N ILE A 334 25.47 3.08 23.93
CA ILE A 334 24.31 3.72 23.32
C ILE A 334 24.74 4.36 22.01
N LEU A 335 24.18 3.87 20.90
CA LEU A 335 24.49 4.35 19.56
C LEU A 335 23.56 5.48 19.13
N SER A 336 22.31 5.45 19.59
CA SER A 336 21.30 6.46 19.28
C SER A 336 20.23 6.49 20.36
N GLU A 337 19.88 7.70 20.78
CA GLU A 337 18.74 8.01 21.64
C GLU A 337 17.73 8.83 20.83
N PRO A 338 16.42 8.70 21.13
CA PRO A 338 15.39 9.50 20.48
C PRO A 338 15.52 10.98 20.89
N GLY A 339 15.42 11.86 19.90
CA GLY A 339 15.42 13.30 20.06
C GLY A 339 14.01 13.89 20.20
N ALA A 340 13.90 15.22 20.08
CA ALA A 340 12.65 15.95 20.21
C ALA A 340 11.69 15.77 19.01
N GLU A 341 12.16 15.23 17.89
CA GLU A 341 11.40 14.99 16.65
C GLU A 341 10.91 13.52 16.54
N GLN A 342 10.70 12.86 17.68
CA GLN A 342 10.21 11.49 17.72
C GLN A 342 8.78 11.40 17.17
N ASP A 343 8.52 10.39 16.34
CA ASP A 343 7.20 10.17 15.76
C ASP A 343 6.19 9.62 16.79
N ASP A 344 4.96 10.14 16.76
CA ASP A 344 3.84 9.71 17.63
C ASP A 344 3.18 8.42 17.14
N LEU A 345 2.64 7.62 18.07
CA LEU A 345 1.83 6.42 17.82
C LEU A 345 0.35 6.73 17.51
N ASN A 346 0.02 7.97 17.12
CA ASN A 346 -1.34 8.34 16.78
C ASN A 346 -1.61 8.03 15.29
N SER A 347 -2.54 7.12 15.03
CA SER A 347 -2.94 6.73 13.67
C SER A 347 -3.73 7.82 12.94
N LEU A 348 -4.54 8.59 13.68
CA LEU A 348 -5.37 9.68 13.20
C LEU A 348 -4.87 11.02 13.75
N ALA A 349 -5.17 12.11 13.05
CA ALA A 349 -4.92 13.44 13.59
C ALA A 349 -5.70 13.62 14.92
N PRO A 350 -5.08 14.25 15.95
CA PRO A 350 -5.79 14.62 17.18
C PRO A 350 -7.00 15.50 16.85
N GLU A 351 -8.13 15.26 17.51
CA GLU A 351 -9.37 16.01 17.28
C GLU A 351 -9.18 17.52 17.52
N GLU A 352 -8.29 17.90 18.44
CA GLU A 352 -7.94 19.30 18.72
C GLU A 352 -7.25 20.02 17.54
N ALA A 353 -6.51 19.29 16.71
CA ALA A 353 -5.89 19.86 15.51
C ALA A 353 -6.96 20.15 14.45
N VAL A 354 -7.95 19.26 14.32
CA VAL A 354 -9.07 19.43 13.39
C VAL A 354 -9.97 20.59 13.82
N MET A 355 -10.25 20.76 15.11
CA MET A 355 -11.06 21.90 15.58
C MET A 355 -10.44 23.26 15.25
N LYS A 356 -9.10 23.39 15.21
CA LYS A 356 -8.42 24.63 14.79
C LYS A 356 -8.54 24.91 13.30
N ASP A 357 -8.59 23.87 12.47
CA ASP A 357 -8.81 24.03 11.03
C ASP A 357 -10.30 24.27 10.69
N VAL A 358 -11.21 23.80 11.54
CA VAL A 358 -12.66 24.07 11.44
C VAL A 358 -12.98 25.55 11.71
N ASP A 359 -12.21 26.26 12.53
CA ASP A 359 -12.38 27.73 12.73
C ASP A 359 -12.12 28.54 11.44
N ASN A 360 -11.43 27.96 10.44
CA ASN A 360 -11.25 28.55 9.10
C ASN A 360 -12.34 28.15 8.10
N TYR A 361 -13.28 27.26 8.46
CA TYR A 361 -14.46 26.94 7.67
C TYR A 361 -15.67 27.73 8.20
N PRO A 362 -16.35 28.56 7.38
CA PRO A 362 -17.52 29.27 7.84
C PRO A 362 -18.63 28.27 8.22
N VAL A 363 -19.04 28.32 9.50
CA VAL A 363 -20.11 27.55 10.18
C VAL A 363 -21.52 27.90 9.65
N SER A 364 -21.63 28.36 8.41
CA SER A 364 -22.87 28.86 7.82
C SER A 364 -23.37 27.97 6.68
N ILE A 365 -23.43 26.67 6.91
CA ILE A 365 -24.24 25.75 6.10
C ILE A 365 -25.03 24.91 7.10
N ALA A 366 -26.18 25.42 7.52
CA ALA A 366 -27.25 24.53 7.97
C ALA A 366 -27.44 23.49 6.87
N PRO A 367 -27.60 22.19 7.18
CA PRO A 367 -27.91 21.20 6.17
C PRO A 367 -29.29 21.54 5.65
N SER A 368 -29.36 22.32 4.57
CA SER A 368 -30.54 22.32 3.74
C SER A 368 -30.55 20.93 3.12
N GLU A 369 -31.21 19.98 3.80
CA GLU A 369 -31.67 18.74 3.19
C GLU A 369 -32.64 19.13 2.07
N ARG A 370 -32.09 19.60 0.95
CA ARG A 370 -32.87 19.87 -0.25
C ARG A 370 -33.29 18.51 -0.77
N LYS A 371 -34.50 18.11 -0.40
CA LYS A 371 -35.11 16.85 -0.83
C LYS A 371 -35.43 16.94 -2.33
N GLY A 372 -34.46 16.68 -3.18
CA GLY A 372 -34.61 16.72 -4.63
C GLY A 372 -33.56 15.87 -5.33
N VAL A 373 -33.86 15.41 -6.54
CA VAL A 373 -32.89 14.71 -7.38
C VAL A 373 -32.00 15.76 -8.03
N LEU A 374 -30.71 15.77 -7.68
CA LEU A 374 -29.72 16.66 -8.29
C LEU A 374 -29.41 16.16 -9.72
N LEU A 375 -29.76 16.95 -10.72
CA LEU A 375 -29.45 16.70 -12.13
C LEU A 375 -28.77 17.96 -12.69
N ASP A 376 -27.51 17.83 -13.11
CA ASP A 376 -26.71 18.93 -13.68
C ASP A 376 -26.81 20.25 -12.87
N ASP A 377 -26.50 20.19 -11.57
CA ASP A 377 -26.53 21.31 -10.59
C ASP A 377 -27.92 21.90 -10.25
N HIS A 378 -29.00 21.36 -10.82
CA HIS A 378 -30.37 21.73 -10.48
C HIS A 378 -31.05 20.64 -9.63
N HIS A 379 -31.64 21.05 -8.51
CA HIS A 379 -32.51 20.18 -7.71
C HIS A 379 -33.87 20.10 -8.39
N TYR A 380 -34.17 18.98 -9.02
CA TYR A 380 -35.52 18.70 -9.48
C TYR A 380 -36.31 18.13 -8.30
N PHE A 381 -37.57 18.56 -8.16
CA PHE A 381 -38.51 18.09 -7.13
C PHE A 381 -38.18 18.50 -5.69
N SER A 382 -37.38 19.56 -5.47
CA SER A 382 -37.26 20.14 -4.14
C SER A 382 -38.63 20.61 -3.65
N ASP A 383 -39.00 20.22 -2.42
CA ASP A 383 -40.23 20.67 -1.75
C ASP A 383 -40.36 22.21 -1.73
N GLU A 384 -39.27 22.97 -1.96
CA GLU A 384 -39.28 24.42 -2.15
C GLU A 384 -40.15 24.88 -3.35
N ASP A 385 -40.27 24.08 -4.41
CA ASP A 385 -41.19 24.36 -5.52
C ASP A 385 -42.66 24.05 -5.13
N GLU A 386 -42.90 23.11 -4.21
CA GLU A 386 -44.24 22.82 -3.66
C GLU A 386 -44.71 23.86 -2.63
N PHE A 387 -43.79 24.50 -1.89
CA PHE A 387 -44.14 25.61 -0.98
C PHE A 387 -44.63 26.86 -1.71
N SER A 388 -44.37 26.98 -3.03
CA SER A 388 -44.89 28.09 -3.82
C SER A 388 -46.38 27.94 -4.20
N MET A 389 -47.00 26.77 -3.97
CA MET A 389 -48.40 26.57 -4.37
C MET A 389 -49.11 25.40 -3.68
N ALA A 390 -49.05 25.26 -2.35
CA ALA A 390 -50.06 24.46 -1.65
C ALA A 390 -51.42 25.19 -1.77
N PRO A 391 -52.42 24.68 -2.52
CA PRO A 391 -53.68 25.39 -2.70
C PRO A 391 -54.41 25.47 -1.36
N ARG A 392 -54.99 26.63 -1.06
CA ARG A 392 -55.81 26.86 0.15
C ARG A 392 -56.87 25.75 0.27
N PRO A 393 -57.17 25.24 1.48
CA PRO A 393 -58.12 24.14 1.64
C PRO A 393 -59.50 24.54 1.08
N LYS A 394 -59.91 23.89 -0.02
CA LYS A 394 -61.24 24.07 -0.63
C LYS A 394 -62.32 23.48 0.29
N ARG A 395 -63.42 24.21 0.50
CA ARG A 395 -64.62 23.65 1.15
C ARG A 395 -65.32 22.71 0.17
N LEU A 396 -65.04 21.42 0.30
CA LEU A 396 -65.57 20.37 -0.57
C LEU A 396 -66.77 19.66 0.10
N PRO A 397 -67.81 19.26 -0.65
CA PRO A 397 -68.84 18.35 -0.17
C PRO A 397 -68.25 17.02 0.33
N LYS A 398 -68.88 16.43 1.36
CA LYS A 398 -68.44 15.12 1.88
C LYS A 398 -68.57 14.06 0.78
N GLY A 399 -67.46 13.39 0.45
CA GLY A 399 -67.42 12.31 -0.53
C GLY A 399 -66.88 12.67 -1.93
N THR A 400 -66.39 13.90 -2.14
CA THR A 400 -65.75 14.25 -3.42
C THR A 400 -64.36 13.65 -3.55
N SER A 401 -64.05 13.03 -4.69
CA SER A 401 -62.70 12.52 -4.99
C SER A 401 -61.70 13.65 -5.29
N GLN A 402 -60.39 13.38 -5.20
CA GLN A 402 -59.36 14.37 -5.56
C GLN A 402 -59.53 14.89 -7.00
N TYR A 403 -59.90 14.01 -7.94
CA TYR A 403 -60.17 14.42 -9.32
C TYR A 403 -61.37 15.38 -9.42
N GLN A 404 -62.47 15.08 -8.72
CA GLN A 404 -63.63 15.99 -8.66
C GLN A 404 -63.29 17.32 -7.97
N SER A 405 -62.43 17.29 -6.94
CA SER A 405 -61.98 18.47 -6.23
C SER A 405 -61.15 19.46 -7.08
N ALA A 406 -60.47 18.94 -8.11
CA ALA A 406 -59.68 19.73 -9.05
C ALA A 406 -60.56 20.53 -10.03
N TRP A 407 -61.81 20.10 -10.25
CA TRP A 407 -62.77 20.75 -11.17
C TRP A 407 -63.60 21.86 -10.51
N TYR A 408 -63.62 21.96 -9.19
CA TYR A 408 -64.19 23.14 -8.53
C TYR A 408 -63.29 24.35 -8.84
N LEU A 409 -63.80 25.22 -9.73
CA LEU A 409 -63.19 26.47 -10.16
C LEU A 409 -62.99 27.40 -8.95
N ASP A 410 -61.84 28.06 -8.89
CA ASP A 410 -61.45 28.99 -7.81
C ASP A 410 -62.14 30.37 -7.93
N ASP A 411 -63.18 30.48 -8.78
CA ASP A 411 -63.84 31.73 -9.16
C ASP A 411 -65.28 31.78 -8.62
N VAL A 412 -65.42 32.03 -7.32
CA VAL A 412 -66.35 33.04 -6.80
C VAL A 412 -65.79 33.54 -5.46
N SER A 413 -64.89 34.52 -5.53
CA SER A 413 -64.70 35.45 -4.42
C SER A 413 -66.01 36.21 -4.25
N ASP A 414 -66.93 35.68 -3.46
CA ASP A 414 -68.16 36.35 -3.04
C ASP A 414 -67.80 37.46 -2.04
N SER A 415 -67.12 38.48 -2.57
CA SER A 415 -66.98 39.80 -1.97
C SER A 415 -68.19 40.63 -2.43
N GLY A 416 -69.39 40.13 -2.16
CA GLY A 416 -70.64 40.88 -2.20
C GLY A 416 -70.76 41.71 -0.92
N SER A 417 -69.96 42.77 -0.80
CA SER A 417 -70.09 43.77 0.25
C SER A 417 -71.17 44.79 -0.13
N ASP A 418 -72.44 44.52 0.19
CA ASP A 418 -73.48 45.55 0.43
C ASP A 418 -74.74 44.92 1.07
N LEU A 419 -74.82 44.87 2.41
CA LEU A 419 -76.06 45.13 3.14
C LEU A 419 -75.80 45.32 4.66
N GLU A 420 -75.86 46.59 5.03
CA GLU A 420 -76.36 47.24 6.25
C GLU A 420 -76.80 46.40 7.48
N ASP A 421 -76.25 46.80 8.63
CA ASP A 421 -76.81 46.89 10.00
C ASP A 421 -77.80 45.82 10.49
N ILE A 422 -77.29 44.94 11.37
CA ILE A 422 -78.00 44.56 12.60
C ILE A 422 -77.00 44.59 13.77
N GLU A 423 -77.12 45.64 14.60
CA GLU A 423 -76.62 45.71 15.97
C GLU A 423 -77.43 44.79 16.91
N ASP A 424 -76.79 44.45 18.03
CA ASP A 424 -77.29 43.75 19.23
C ASP A 424 -77.37 42.21 19.20
N ASP A 425 -76.38 41.52 19.80
CA ASP A 425 -76.48 41.14 21.22
C ASP A 425 -75.12 40.60 21.75
N GLU A 426 -74.76 41.02 22.97
CA GLU A 426 -73.53 40.65 23.67
C GLU A 426 -73.58 39.19 24.18
N GLY A 427 -72.49 38.43 24.04
CA GLY A 427 -72.43 37.09 24.62
C GLY A 427 -71.11 36.32 24.44
N ASP A 428 -70.08 36.76 25.18
CA ASP A 428 -68.97 36.00 25.80
C ASP A 428 -68.09 35.02 24.98
N VAL A 429 -66.79 35.13 25.26
CA VAL A 429 -65.67 34.33 24.78
C VAL A 429 -65.78 32.85 25.18
N THR A 430 -65.29 31.91 24.34
CA THR A 430 -64.38 30.84 24.78
C THR A 430 -63.90 29.94 23.62
N MET A 431 -62.58 29.74 23.61
CA MET A 431 -61.87 28.66 22.90
C MET A 431 -62.43 27.29 23.32
N ASN A 432 -62.77 26.42 22.36
CA ASN A 432 -63.08 25.02 22.67
C ASN A 432 -62.14 24.05 21.94
N THR A 433 -61.20 23.56 22.75
CA THR A 433 -60.58 22.23 22.71
C THR A 433 -61.60 21.11 22.46
N PRO A 434 -61.23 20.00 21.80
CA PRO A 434 -62.16 18.90 21.52
C PRO A 434 -62.62 18.19 22.81
N ALA A 435 -63.93 17.98 22.89
CA ALA A 435 -64.65 17.41 24.04
C ALA A 435 -64.32 15.92 24.30
N HIS A 436 -64.34 15.55 25.59
CA HIS A 436 -64.13 14.17 26.08
C HIS A 436 -65.46 13.37 26.04
N PRO A 437 -65.44 12.05 25.76
CA PRO A 437 -66.65 11.26 25.48
C PRO A 437 -67.39 10.77 26.75
N ALA A 438 -67.97 11.68 27.54
CA ALA A 438 -68.67 11.29 28.78
C ALA A 438 -70.04 11.95 29.05
N ASP A 439 -70.57 12.81 28.18
CA ASP A 439 -71.94 13.35 28.35
C ASP A 439 -72.92 12.71 27.37
N GLY A 440 -73.84 11.92 27.93
CA GLY A 440 -74.83 11.13 27.22
C GLY A 440 -76.09 11.89 26.82
N VAL A 441 -76.57 11.55 25.62
CA VAL A 441 -77.96 11.32 25.18
C VAL A 441 -79.02 12.38 25.56
N GLU A 442 -79.58 13.06 24.56
CA GLU A 442 -81.00 12.98 24.12
C GLU A 442 -81.32 14.11 23.13
N GLY A 443 -81.97 13.79 22.01
CA GLY A 443 -82.49 14.82 21.09
C GLY A 443 -82.60 14.38 19.64
N PHE A 444 -83.63 13.60 19.34
CA PHE A 444 -84.07 13.24 18.00
C PHE A 444 -84.33 14.47 17.11
N THR A 445 -83.64 14.57 15.97
CA THR A 445 -84.25 14.88 14.66
C THR A 445 -83.39 14.30 13.54
N ARG A 446 -83.72 13.07 13.11
CA ARG A 446 -83.24 12.52 11.83
C ARG A 446 -83.98 13.25 10.70
N ALA A 447 -83.28 14.10 9.95
CA ALA A 447 -83.76 14.51 8.63
C ALA A 447 -83.65 13.29 7.68
N PRO A 448 -84.72 12.92 6.95
CA PRO A 448 -84.68 11.77 6.05
C PRO A 448 -83.81 12.08 4.82
N THR A 449 -82.80 11.24 4.61
CA THR A 449 -82.01 11.20 3.38
C THR A 449 -82.89 10.60 2.28
N GLU A 450 -83.28 11.40 1.28
CA GLU A 450 -83.85 10.87 0.04
C GLU A 450 -82.77 10.07 -0.70
N VAL A 451 -82.99 8.76 -0.79
CA VAL A 451 -82.16 7.82 -1.54
C VAL A 451 -82.56 7.92 -3.01
N GLY A 452 -81.84 8.75 -3.77
CA GLY A 452 -81.82 8.67 -5.23
C GLY A 452 -80.82 7.61 -5.68
N PRO A 453 -81.18 6.63 -6.53
CA PRO A 453 -80.23 5.66 -7.07
C PRO A 453 -79.39 6.34 -8.15
N SER A 454 -78.21 6.85 -7.80
CA SER A 454 -77.21 7.22 -8.81
C SER A 454 -76.42 5.97 -9.19
N GLU A 455 -76.76 5.39 -10.34
CA GLU A 455 -75.93 4.42 -11.06
C GLU A 455 -74.65 5.13 -11.52
N TYR A 456 -73.61 5.11 -10.68
CA TYR A 456 -72.25 5.34 -11.13
C TYR A 456 -71.57 3.96 -11.26
N PRO A 457 -70.97 3.63 -12.42
CA PRO A 457 -70.13 2.46 -12.53
C PRO A 457 -69.03 2.54 -11.47
N GLN A 458 -68.89 1.47 -10.68
CA GLN A 458 -67.72 1.27 -9.82
C GLN A 458 -66.47 1.60 -10.64
N SER A 459 -65.68 2.55 -10.17
CA SER A 459 -64.37 2.86 -10.71
C SER A 459 -63.56 1.57 -10.84
N GLU A 460 -63.19 1.20 -12.06
CA GLU A 460 -62.20 0.16 -12.33
C GLU A 460 -60.86 0.60 -11.73
N MET A 461 -60.62 0.20 -10.48
CA MET A 461 -59.33 0.21 -9.84
C MET A 461 -58.75 -1.19 -9.92
N PHE A 462 -57.45 -1.24 -10.20
CA PHE A 462 -56.59 -2.41 -10.24
C PHE A 462 -56.74 -3.30 -11.48
N LEU A 463 -55.87 -3.07 -12.47
CA LEU A 463 -55.32 -4.19 -13.21
C LEU A 463 -54.57 -5.05 -12.18
N ASP A 464 -55.17 -6.15 -11.75
CA ASP A 464 -54.38 -7.29 -11.28
C ASP A 464 -53.29 -7.54 -12.35
N PRO A 465 -52.02 -7.77 -11.97
CA PRO A 465 -50.97 -8.13 -12.92
C PRO A 465 -51.50 -9.23 -13.83
N SER A 466 -51.35 -9.08 -15.14
CA SER A 466 -51.86 -10.10 -16.03
C SER A 466 -51.15 -11.44 -15.71
N PRO A 467 -51.80 -12.60 -15.89
CA PRO A 467 -51.12 -13.90 -15.72
C PRO A 467 -49.85 -14.05 -16.59
N GLU A 468 -49.68 -13.20 -17.62
CA GLU A 468 -48.47 -13.08 -18.43
C GLU A 468 -47.34 -12.36 -17.66
N ASP A 469 -47.64 -11.24 -16.98
CA ASP A 469 -46.67 -10.49 -16.17
C ASP A 469 -46.12 -11.32 -14.98
N GLU A 470 -46.98 -12.10 -14.32
CA GLU A 470 -46.56 -13.02 -13.26
C GLU A 470 -45.69 -14.17 -13.80
N GLY A 471 -46.00 -14.66 -15.01
CA GLY A 471 -45.23 -15.70 -15.70
C GLY A 471 -43.84 -15.21 -16.13
N GLU A 472 -43.75 -13.98 -16.63
CA GLU A 472 -42.49 -13.32 -16.98
C GLU A 472 -41.63 -13.06 -15.74
N ALA A 473 -42.23 -12.54 -14.66
CA ALA A 473 -41.53 -12.34 -13.39
C ALA A 473 -40.99 -13.67 -12.80
N ALA A 474 -41.77 -14.75 -12.88
CA ALA A 474 -41.34 -16.08 -12.43
C ALA A 474 -40.24 -16.67 -13.33
N ALA A 475 -40.30 -16.46 -14.64
CA ALA A 475 -39.28 -16.89 -15.60
C ALA A 475 -37.96 -16.13 -15.41
N LEU A 476 -38.03 -14.82 -15.16
CA LEU A 476 -36.88 -13.97 -14.83
C LEU A 476 -36.27 -14.38 -13.48
N ALA A 477 -37.08 -14.62 -12.45
CA ALA A 477 -36.59 -15.11 -11.16
C ALA A 477 -35.91 -16.49 -11.28
N ALA A 478 -36.47 -17.38 -12.11
CA ALA A 478 -35.87 -18.68 -12.40
C ALA A 478 -34.57 -18.55 -13.20
N TYR A 479 -34.47 -17.59 -14.12
CA TYR A 479 -33.23 -17.27 -14.84
C TYR A 479 -32.13 -16.77 -13.91
N ARG A 480 -32.47 -15.89 -12.96
CA ARG A 480 -31.52 -15.37 -11.95
C ARG A 480 -31.04 -16.43 -10.97
N SER A 481 -31.93 -17.33 -10.55
CA SER A 481 -31.52 -18.45 -9.70
C SER A 481 -30.49 -19.38 -10.36
N ARG A 482 -30.34 -19.31 -11.69
CA ARG A 482 -29.39 -20.11 -12.47
C ARG A 482 -28.07 -19.39 -12.75
N LYS A 483 -28.04 -18.05 -12.71
CA LYS A 483 -26.84 -17.26 -12.98
C LYS A 483 -26.17 -16.84 -11.70
N THR A 484 -24.85 -16.76 -11.75
CA THR A 484 -24.11 -16.16 -10.63
C THR A 484 -24.15 -14.64 -10.76
N GLU A 485 -24.25 -13.93 -9.63
CA GLU A 485 -24.36 -12.45 -9.62
C GLU A 485 -23.25 -11.75 -10.44
N GLY A 486 -22.06 -12.36 -10.57
CA GLY A 486 -20.98 -11.81 -11.38
C GLY A 486 -21.17 -11.96 -12.90
N GLU A 487 -21.90 -12.98 -13.36
CA GLU A 487 -22.28 -13.12 -14.76
C GLU A 487 -23.41 -12.14 -15.13
N GLU A 488 -24.30 -11.86 -14.18
CA GLU A 488 -25.37 -10.87 -14.35
C GLU A 488 -24.81 -9.46 -14.48
N ASP A 489 -23.86 -9.05 -13.63
CA ASP A 489 -23.20 -7.74 -13.72
C ASP A 489 -22.36 -7.57 -15.00
N LEU A 490 -21.79 -8.67 -15.53
CA LEU A 490 -21.06 -8.64 -16.80
C LEU A 490 -21.99 -8.42 -18.00
N GLU A 491 -23.19 -8.99 -17.96
CA GLU A 491 -24.20 -8.82 -19.01
C GLU A 491 -24.93 -7.49 -18.88
N PHE A 492 -25.19 -7.05 -17.65
CA PHE A 492 -26.00 -5.88 -17.30
C PHE A 492 -25.27 -5.04 -16.22
N PRO A 493 -24.31 -4.20 -16.61
CA PRO A 493 -23.50 -3.45 -15.65
C PRO A 493 -24.33 -2.40 -14.92
N ASP A 494 -24.22 -2.38 -13.58
CA ASP A 494 -24.84 -1.41 -12.68
C ASP A 494 -26.39 -1.31 -12.79
N GLU A 495 -27.08 -2.34 -13.31
CA GLU A 495 -28.55 -2.34 -13.42
C GLU A 495 -29.21 -2.57 -12.05
N ILE A 496 -30.12 -1.67 -11.67
CA ILE A 496 -30.86 -1.75 -10.41
C ILE A 496 -32.35 -1.85 -10.71
N GLU A 497 -32.97 -2.94 -10.26
CA GLU A 497 -34.42 -3.11 -10.36
C GLU A 497 -35.15 -2.49 -9.17
N LEU A 498 -36.13 -1.66 -9.49
CA LEU A 498 -37.00 -1.03 -8.51
C LEU A 498 -38.19 -1.94 -8.22
N ARG A 499 -38.44 -2.22 -6.94
CA ARG A 499 -39.62 -2.98 -6.53
C ARG A 499 -40.85 -2.05 -6.57
N PRO A 500 -42.03 -2.53 -7.02
CA PRO A 500 -43.24 -1.71 -7.14
C PRO A 500 -43.67 -1.01 -5.83
N ASN A 501 -43.31 -1.59 -4.68
CA ASN A 501 -43.68 -1.08 -3.35
C ASN A 501 -42.73 0.01 -2.80
N VAL A 502 -41.70 0.42 -3.56
CA VAL A 502 -40.69 1.37 -3.09
C VAL A 502 -40.68 2.60 -4.00
N LEU A 503 -40.89 3.79 -3.41
CA LEU A 503 -40.77 5.06 -4.13
C LEU A 503 -39.33 5.23 -4.63
N ALA A 504 -39.17 5.38 -5.95
CA ALA A 504 -37.86 5.55 -6.59
C ALA A 504 -37.12 6.79 -6.04
N ARG A 505 -37.85 7.88 -5.76
CA ARG A 505 -37.31 9.14 -5.20
C ARG A 505 -36.60 8.91 -3.87
N GLU A 506 -37.17 8.10 -2.97
CA GLU A 506 -36.59 7.85 -1.65
C GLU A 506 -35.41 6.88 -1.73
N ARG A 507 -35.53 5.83 -2.55
CA ARG A 507 -34.46 4.85 -2.72
C ARG A 507 -33.21 5.44 -3.39
N LEU A 508 -33.40 6.34 -4.36
CA LEU A 508 -32.33 6.94 -5.14
C LEU A 508 -31.98 8.36 -4.66
N ALA A 509 -32.43 8.78 -3.47
CA ALA A 509 -32.22 10.13 -2.95
C ALA A 509 -30.73 10.54 -2.85
N ARG A 510 -29.82 9.57 -2.72
CA ARG A 510 -28.36 9.78 -2.66
C ARG A 510 -27.67 9.74 -4.02
N TYR A 511 -28.38 9.35 -5.07
CA TYR A 511 -27.80 9.22 -6.40
C TYR A 511 -27.93 10.53 -7.16
N ARG A 512 -26.99 10.77 -8.08
CA ARG A 512 -26.92 11.98 -8.87
C ARG A 512 -26.94 11.64 -10.35
N GLY A 513 -27.70 12.43 -11.12
CA GLY A 513 -27.70 12.33 -12.58
C GLY A 513 -26.63 13.25 -13.15
N LEU A 514 -25.63 12.68 -13.82
CA LEU A 514 -24.60 13.44 -14.51
C LEU A 514 -24.68 13.18 -16.01
N LYS A 515 -24.59 14.23 -16.82
CA LYS A 515 -24.51 14.10 -18.27
C LYS A 515 -23.25 13.35 -18.75
N SER A 516 -22.11 13.52 -18.05
CA SER A 516 -20.84 12.86 -18.39
C SER A 516 -19.89 12.87 -17.19
N LEU A 517 -19.60 11.67 -16.65
CA LEU A 517 -18.73 11.47 -15.48
C LEU A 517 -17.32 12.09 -15.62
N ARG A 518 -16.83 12.31 -16.85
CA ARG A 518 -15.49 12.88 -17.10
C ARG A 518 -15.44 14.40 -17.04
N THR A 519 -16.53 15.07 -17.39
CA THR A 519 -16.54 16.52 -17.67
C THR A 519 -17.40 17.32 -16.72
N SER A 520 -18.46 16.72 -16.17
CA SER A 520 -19.31 17.38 -15.18
C SER A 520 -18.53 17.58 -13.87
N ASN A 521 -18.81 18.68 -13.18
CA ASN A 521 -18.27 18.92 -11.85
C ASN A 521 -18.89 17.94 -10.85
N TRP A 522 -18.12 17.48 -9.87
CA TRP A 522 -18.62 16.66 -8.77
C TRP A 522 -18.62 17.48 -7.49
N GLU A 523 -19.79 17.93 -7.05
CA GLU A 523 -19.93 18.72 -5.81
C GLU A 523 -19.74 17.84 -4.57
N THR A 524 -18.68 18.06 -3.79
CA THR A 524 -18.40 17.26 -2.59
C THR A 524 -19.08 17.78 -1.32
N ASN A 525 -19.67 18.98 -1.34
CA ASN A 525 -20.20 19.63 -0.14
C ASN A 525 -21.42 18.92 0.44
N GLU A 526 -22.34 18.44 -0.41
CA GLU A 526 -23.56 17.72 0.01
C GLU A 526 -23.25 16.31 0.53
N ASP A 527 -22.09 15.75 0.16
CA ASP A 527 -21.68 14.39 0.58
C ASP A 527 -20.97 14.38 1.94
N LYS A 528 -20.44 15.53 2.39
CA LYS A 528 -19.76 15.69 3.69
C LYS A 528 -20.52 15.09 4.89
N PRO A 529 -21.85 15.22 5.01
CA PRO A 529 -22.61 14.60 6.11
C PRO A 529 -22.63 13.07 6.08
N HIS A 530 -22.34 12.45 4.93
CA HIS A 530 -22.29 11.01 4.74
C HIS A 530 -20.86 10.46 4.75
N GLU A 531 -19.85 11.32 4.82
CA GLU A 531 -18.45 10.91 4.95
C GLU A 531 -18.21 10.22 6.31
N PRO A 532 -17.31 9.22 6.38
CA PRO A 532 -16.89 8.65 7.64
C PRO A 532 -16.33 9.73 8.57
N SER A 533 -16.65 9.66 9.88
CA SER A 533 -16.17 10.63 10.87
C SER A 533 -14.63 10.76 10.93
N GLU A 534 -13.92 9.72 10.49
CA GLU A 534 -12.46 9.66 10.45
C GLU A 534 -11.86 10.35 9.22
N TRP A 535 -12.64 10.58 8.15
CA TRP A 535 -12.16 11.18 6.90
C TRP A 535 -11.44 12.52 7.07
N PRO A 536 -11.97 13.53 7.79
CA PRO A 536 -11.26 14.80 8.01
C PRO A 536 -10.00 14.66 8.89
N ARG A 537 -9.83 13.53 9.58
CA ARG A 537 -8.67 13.24 10.43
C ARG A 537 -7.57 12.48 9.69
N LEU A 538 -7.81 12.08 8.44
CA LEU A 538 -6.83 11.42 7.60
C LEU A 538 -5.74 12.40 7.16
N LEU A 539 -4.56 11.87 6.87
CA LEU A 539 -3.45 12.65 6.36
C LEU A 539 -3.68 13.01 4.88
N GLU A 540 -3.94 14.29 4.60
CA GLU A 540 -4.04 14.76 3.22
C GLU A 540 -2.65 15.05 2.63
N ILE A 541 -2.32 14.36 1.53
CA ILE A 541 -1.04 14.51 0.82
C ILE A 541 -1.30 15.17 -0.54
N ALA A 542 -1.13 16.49 -0.63
CA ALA A 542 -1.37 17.24 -1.88
C ALA A 542 -0.49 16.77 -3.06
N ASN A 543 0.78 16.45 -2.83
CA ASN A 543 1.68 15.93 -3.87
C ASN A 543 2.57 14.82 -3.36
N PHE A 544 2.08 13.58 -3.51
CA PHE A 544 2.75 12.38 -3.05
C PHE A 544 4.17 12.22 -3.61
N LYS A 545 4.38 12.46 -4.92
CA LYS A 545 5.68 12.25 -5.57
C LYS A 545 6.78 13.17 -5.02
N ARG A 546 6.44 14.42 -4.72
CA ARG A 546 7.39 15.38 -4.16
C ARG A 546 7.69 15.05 -2.70
N GLN A 547 6.65 14.79 -1.91
CA GLN A 547 6.79 14.50 -0.48
C GLN A 547 7.56 13.19 -0.25
N SER A 548 7.27 12.13 -1.02
CA SER A 548 7.99 10.85 -0.90
C SER A 548 9.49 11.00 -1.17
N GLN A 549 9.89 11.76 -2.19
CA GLN A 549 11.31 12.03 -2.45
C GLN A 549 11.97 12.85 -1.36
N GLN A 550 11.25 13.79 -0.74
CA GLN A 550 11.76 14.60 0.36
C GLN A 550 12.01 13.73 1.60
N ILE A 551 11.03 12.90 1.98
CA ILE A 551 11.14 11.98 3.11
C ILE A 551 12.26 10.96 2.88
N LEU A 552 12.37 10.41 1.68
CA LEU A 552 13.48 9.53 1.33
C LEU A 552 14.84 10.24 1.41
N ARG A 553 14.96 11.53 1.11
CA ARG A 553 16.25 12.24 1.28
C ARG A 553 16.56 12.53 2.74
N GLU A 554 15.54 12.82 3.56
CA GLU A 554 15.68 13.01 5.00
C GLU A 554 16.24 11.76 5.68
N GLY A 555 15.72 10.57 5.32
CA GLY A 555 16.20 9.29 5.84
C GLY A 555 17.62 8.88 5.39
N LEU A 556 18.32 9.70 4.59
CA LEU A 556 19.73 9.47 4.26
C LEU A 556 20.68 10.05 5.33
N VAL A 557 20.20 10.97 6.16
CA VAL A 557 21.03 11.73 7.11
C VAL A 557 20.84 11.18 8.52
N GLY A 558 21.94 10.84 9.19
CA GLY A 558 21.94 10.39 10.58
C GLY A 558 21.55 8.92 10.78
N GLY A 559 21.64 8.46 12.03
CA GLY A 559 21.29 7.10 12.44
C GLY A 559 22.46 6.11 12.41
N VAL A 560 22.17 4.89 12.87
CA VAL A 560 23.13 3.78 12.94
C VAL A 560 23.38 3.21 11.55
N THR A 561 24.65 3.14 11.15
CA THR A 561 25.04 2.67 9.81
C THR A 561 24.72 1.20 9.57
N ALA A 562 24.33 0.87 8.34
CA ALA A 562 24.12 -0.50 7.91
C ALA A 562 25.38 -1.36 8.11
N GLY A 563 25.19 -2.60 8.55
CA GLY A 563 26.25 -3.54 8.91
C GLY A 563 26.52 -3.64 10.40
N THR A 564 25.99 -2.71 11.20
CA THR A 564 26.15 -2.70 12.66
C THR A 564 25.15 -3.66 13.31
N ARG A 565 25.62 -4.47 14.24
CA ARG A 565 24.76 -5.32 15.09
C ARG A 565 24.29 -4.52 16.30
N VAL A 566 22.98 -4.47 16.51
CA VAL A 566 22.33 -3.62 17.51
C VAL A 566 21.32 -4.37 18.35
N HIS A 567 21.13 -3.87 19.57
CA HIS A 567 19.99 -4.12 20.45
C HIS A 567 19.03 -2.93 20.32
N VAL A 568 17.81 -3.18 19.87
CA VAL A 568 16.73 -2.19 19.80
C VAL A 568 15.83 -2.41 21.00
N HIS A 569 15.75 -1.40 21.87
CA HIS A 569 14.84 -1.39 23.01
C HIS A 569 13.53 -0.75 22.59
N LEU A 570 12.43 -1.49 22.74
CA LEU A 570 11.10 -1.03 22.36
C LEU A 570 10.30 -0.61 23.58
N ARG A 571 9.58 0.50 23.41
CA ARG A 571 8.67 1.02 24.42
C ARG A 571 7.31 0.33 24.32
N ALA A 572 6.76 -0.02 25.48
CA ALA A 572 5.35 -0.38 25.67
C ALA A 572 4.83 -1.53 24.78
N VAL A 573 5.54 -2.66 24.73
CA VAL A 573 5.12 -3.87 24.03
C VAL A 573 4.05 -4.63 24.84
N PRO A 574 2.87 -4.93 24.26
CA PRO A 574 1.83 -5.74 24.91
C PRO A 574 2.32 -7.14 25.33
N LEU A 575 1.93 -7.58 26.53
CA LEU A 575 2.28 -8.93 27.03
C LEU A 575 1.67 -10.08 26.20
N SER A 576 0.56 -9.83 25.49
CA SER A 576 -0.05 -10.81 24.58
C SER A 576 0.92 -11.28 23.49
N ILE A 577 1.74 -10.36 23.00
CA ILE A 577 2.77 -10.63 21.98
C ILE A 577 3.87 -11.53 22.55
N GLN A 578 4.25 -11.33 23.81
CA GLN A 578 5.23 -12.18 24.49
C GLN A 578 4.75 -13.64 24.59
N GLN A 579 3.43 -13.86 24.76
CA GLN A 579 2.85 -15.20 24.81
C GLN A 579 2.75 -15.85 23.42
N ALA A 580 2.41 -15.06 22.40
CA ALA A 580 2.27 -15.52 21.02
C ALA A 580 3.63 -15.71 20.31
N TYR A 581 4.72 -15.19 20.89
CA TYR A 581 6.05 -15.25 20.28
C TYR A 581 6.53 -16.70 20.13
N ASN A 582 6.83 -17.08 18.89
CA ASN A 582 7.45 -18.35 18.55
C ASN A 582 8.82 -18.09 17.91
N PRO A 583 9.94 -18.54 18.53
CA PRO A 583 11.28 -18.32 18.00
C PRO A 583 11.54 -19.06 16.67
N SER A 584 10.71 -20.04 16.31
CA SER A 584 10.83 -20.76 15.04
C SER A 584 10.32 -19.95 13.84
N ARG A 585 9.51 -18.90 14.04
CA ARG A 585 9.01 -18.08 12.93
C ARG A 585 9.99 -16.93 12.63
N PRO A 586 10.34 -16.69 11.35
CA PRO A 586 11.23 -15.59 11.00
C PRO A 586 10.55 -14.25 11.29
N LEU A 587 11.14 -13.48 12.20
CA LEU A 587 10.67 -12.15 12.55
C LEU A 587 11.57 -11.09 11.90
N CYS A 588 10.94 -10.04 11.41
CA CYS A 588 11.61 -8.92 10.78
C CYS A 588 11.24 -7.62 11.46
N LEU A 589 12.15 -6.67 11.41
CA LEU A 589 11.94 -5.32 11.90
C LEU A 589 12.22 -4.36 10.76
N PHE A 590 11.26 -3.49 10.47
CA PHE A 590 11.35 -2.43 9.46
C PHE A 590 11.15 -1.09 10.15
N SER A 591 12.03 -0.12 9.87
CA SER A 591 11.79 1.26 10.26
C SER A 591 10.81 1.90 9.29
N LEU A 592 9.83 2.58 9.85
CA LEU A 592 8.83 3.34 9.11
C LEU A 592 9.42 4.68 8.69
N LEU A 593 9.01 5.14 7.51
CA LEU A 593 9.29 6.51 7.09
C LEU A 593 8.34 7.47 7.83
N ARG A 594 8.72 8.76 7.81
CA ARG A 594 7.94 9.83 8.43
C ARG A 594 6.49 9.79 7.93
N HIS A 595 5.55 9.82 8.88
CA HIS A 595 4.10 9.79 8.63
C HIS A 595 3.53 8.49 8.03
N GLU A 596 4.28 7.39 7.94
CA GLU A 596 3.74 6.10 7.44
C GLU A 596 2.75 5.42 8.41
N HIS A 597 2.79 5.76 9.70
CA HIS A 597 1.80 5.26 10.67
C HIS A 597 0.44 5.96 10.56
N LYS A 598 0.41 7.17 9.99
CA LYS A 598 -0.82 7.96 9.85
C LYS A 598 -1.72 7.35 8.77
N GLN A 599 -3.01 7.27 9.04
CA GLN A 599 -3.99 6.79 8.07
C GLN A 599 -4.22 7.83 6.97
N THR A 600 -4.35 7.35 5.73
CA THR A 600 -4.64 8.14 4.54
C THR A 600 -5.46 7.30 3.57
N ALA A 601 -6.22 7.95 2.69
CA ALA A 601 -6.82 7.27 1.55
C ALA A 601 -5.71 6.79 0.59
N VAL A 602 -5.69 5.48 0.31
CA VAL A 602 -4.70 4.84 -0.57
C VAL A 602 -5.40 4.17 -1.74
N ASN A 603 -4.79 4.29 -2.91
CA ASN A 603 -5.28 3.68 -4.14
C ASN A 603 -4.38 2.51 -4.52
N TYR A 604 -4.96 1.30 -4.62
CA TYR A 604 -4.26 0.09 -5.05
C TYR A 604 -4.72 -0.35 -6.43
N SER A 605 -3.76 -0.75 -7.27
CA SER A 605 -4.03 -1.48 -8.51
C SER A 605 -3.95 -2.97 -8.24
N ILE A 606 -5.09 -3.67 -8.23
CA ILE A 606 -5.17 -5.11 -7.97
C ILE A 606 -5.55 -5.80 -9.27
N SER A 607 -4.75 -6.78 -9.69
CA SER A 607 -5.05 -7.67 -10.81
C SER A 607 -5.25 -9.08 -10.28
N LEU A 608 -6.42 -9.67 -10.54
CA LEU A 608 -6.71 -11.06 -10.16
C LEU A 608 -5.95 -12.02 -11.09
N SER A 609 -5.50 -13.14 -10.51
CA SER A 609 -4.92 -14.23 -11.29
C SER A 609 -6.00 -14.88 -12.15
N SER A 610 -5.65 -15.30 -13.38
CA SER A 610 -6.53 -16.05 -14.29
C SER A 610 -7.10 -17.32 -13.66
N ASP A 611 -6.40 -17.87 -12.67
CA ASP A 611 -6.73 -19.17 -12.08
C ASP A 611 -7.68 -19.03 -10.89
N TYR A 612 -8.04 -17.79 -10.51
CA TYR A 612 -9.01 -17.55 -9.44
C TYR A 612 -10.43 -17.65 -10.01
N PRO A 613 -11.23 -18.68 -9.63
CA PRO A 613 -12.48 -18.99 -10.30
C PRO A 613 -13.67 -18.15 -9.82
N THR A 614 -13.56 -17.48 -8.67
CA THR A 614 -14.69 -16.79 -8.03
C THR A 614 -14.63 -15.28 -8.25
N PRO A 615 -15.76 -14.61 -8.56
CA PRO A 615 -15.81 -13.16 -8.62
C PRO A 615 -15.62 -12.55 -7.22
N LEU A 616 -14.90 -11.44 -7.14
CA LEU A 616 -14.63 -10.74 -5.89
C LEU A 616 -15.53 -9.52 -5.77
N LYS A 617 -16.42 -9.52 -4.77
CA LYS A 617 -17.34 -8.41 -4.52
C LYS A 617 -16.61 -7.22 -3.89
N SER A 618 -16.97 -6.00 -4.30
CA SER A 618 -16.55 -4.78 -3.61
C SER A 618 -17.06 -4.77 -2.16
N LYS A 619 -16.24 -4.30 -1.21
CA LYS A 619 -16.50 -4.30 0.25
C LYS A 619 -16.47 -5.69 0.92
N SER A 620 -15.91 -6.69 0.26
CA SER A 620 -15.52 -7.93 0.95
C SER A 620 -14.21 -7.72 1.71
N GLU A 621 -14.10 -8.32 2.89
CA GLU A 621 -12.89 -8.23 3.72
C GLU A 621 -11.74 -8.98 3.04
N LEU A 622 -10.63 -8.27 2.82
CA LEU A 622 -9.46 -8.79 2.14
C LEU A 622 -8.20 -8.58 2.97
N ILE A 623 -7.39 -9.63 3.09
CA ILE A 623 -6.06 -9.50 3.69
C ILE A 623 -5.10 -9.03 2.60
N VAL A 624 -4.67 -7.77 2.70
CA VAL A 624 -3.74 -7.15 1.76
C VAL A 624 -2.36 -7.03 2.41
N GLN A 625 -1.36 -7.62 1.76
CA GLN A 625 0.04 -7.45 2.15
C GLN A 625 0.69 -6.35 1.30
N CYS A 626 0.95 -5.19 1.91
CA CYS A 626 1.61 -4.06 1.26
C CYS A 626 3.05 -3.92 1.80
N GLY A 627 4.03 -4.33 0.99
CA GLY A 627 5.44 -4.33 1.39
C GLY A 627 5.69 -5.29 2.56
N HIS A 628 5.95 -4.72 3.75
CA HIS A 628 6.12 -5.48 4.99
C HIS A 628 4.88 -5.53 5.89
N ARG A 629 3.84 -4.75 5.58
CA ARG A 629 2.63 -4.62 6.42
C ARG A 629 1.52 -5.52 5.88
N ARG A 630 0.68 -6.04 6.77
CA ARG A 630 -0.53 -6.81 6.44
C ARG A 630 -1.71 -6.10 7.08
N PHE A 631 -2.74 -5.85 6.29
CA PHE A 631 -3.96 -5.18 6.73
C PHE A 631 -5.17 -5.98 6.26
N VAL A 632 -6.25 -5.88 7.03
CA VAL A 632 -7.59 -6.27 6.56
C VAL A 632 -8.23 -5.00 6.00
N ILE A 633 -8.65 -5.03 4.74
CA ILE A 633 -9.27 -3.91 3.99
C ILE A 633 -10.69 -4.28 3.63
#